data_AF-A0A2Z2MZ51-F1
#
_entry.id   AF-A0A2Z2MZ51-F1
#
_cell.length_a   1.000
_cell.length_b   1.000
_cell.length_c   1.000
_cell.angle_alpha   90.00
_cell.angle_beta   90.00
_cell.angle_gamma   90.00
#
_symmetry.space_group_name_H-M   'P 1'
#
loop_
_entity.id
_entity.type
_entity.pdbx_description
1 polymer ?
#
loop_
_entity_poly.entity_id
_entity_poly.type
_entity_poly.pdbx_seq_one_letter_code
_entity_poly.pdbx_strand_id
1 'polypeptide(L)'
;MNRLLAIAVVLLIISASLGYAYHEKEAEVEDAKAGLFAVSNTALYCMTDMYALKTMLENNASEELIRERTGRYAHCAQMLAEATVSLYDINGEEKYWNLHVAAATLAVYFSHATGSEDPREVAAENLDVLLSIEDEISRIYRAWGMGNVTEDMTSNLFNLTQELSW
;
A
#
# COMPACT_ATOMS: atom_id res chain seq x y z
N MET A 1 39.38 -3.60 45.27
CA MET A 1 39.01 -4.73 44.40
C MET A 1 37.50 -4.99 44.41
N ASN A 2 36.88 -5.29 45.56
CA ASN A 2 35.44 -5.62 45.62
C ASN A 2 34.47 -4.55 45.09
N ARG A 3 34.78 -3.25 45.25
CA ARG A 3 33.95 -2.16 44.72
C ARG A 3 33.98 -2.07 43.19
N LEU A 4 35.15 -2.22 42.57
CA LEU A 4 35.29 -2.20 41.11
C LEU A 4 34.61 -3.42 40.48
N LEU A 5 34.71 -4.57 41.13
CA LEU A 5 34.07 -5.80 40.68
C LEU A 5 32.54 -5.71 40.80
N ALA A 6 32.02 -5.11 41.88
CA ALA A 6 30.59 -4.83 42.01
C ALA A 6 30.08 -3.84 40.94
N ILE A 7 30.85 -2.77 40.64
CA ILE A 7 30.50 -1.82 39.58
C ILE A 7 30.48 -2.52 38.21
N ALA A 8 31.47 -3.37 37.91
CA ALA A 8 31.52 -4.13 36.66
C ALA A 8 30.33 -5.08 36.51
N VAL A 9 29.93 -5.77 37.58
CA VAL A 9 28.75 -6.65 37.58
C VAL A 9 27.46 -5.85 37.36
N VAL A 10 27.31 -4.69 38.01
CA VAL A 10 26.14 -3.82 37.81
C VAL A 10 26.06 -3.32 36.36
N LEU A 11 27.18 -2.89 35.78
CA LEU A 11 27.23 -2.45 34.38
C LEU A 11 26.88 -3.57 33.40
N LEU A 12 27.33 -4.81 33.65
CA LEU A 12 26.98 -5.98 32.84
C LEU A 12 25.47 -6.29 32.89
N ILE A 13 24.86 -6.20 34.06
CA ILE A 13 23.41 -6.40 34.22
C ILE A 13 22.64 -5.30 33.46
N ILE A 14 23.08 -4.04 33.57
CA ILE A 14 22.47 -2.93 32.83
C ILE A 14 22.63 -3.12 31.31
N SER A 15 23.82 -3.48 30.83
CA SER A 15 24.03 -3.71 29.39
C SER A 15 23.20 -4.88 28.86
N ALA A 16 23.09 -5.97 29.64
CA ALA A 16 22.29 -7.13 29.24
C ALA A 16 20.79 -6.79 29.21
N SER A 17 20.29 -6.06 30.20
CA SER A 17 18.88 -5.63 30.24
C SER A 17 18.53 -4.64 29.12
N LEU A 18 19.41 -3.67 28.84
CA LEU A 18 19.24 -2.75 27.71
C LEU A 18 19.32 -3.49 26.37
N GLY A 19 20.25 -4.43 26.22
CA GLY A 19 20.37 -5.25 25.03
C GLY A 19 19.12 -6.10 24.78
N TYR A 20 18.57 -6.72 25.83
CA TYR A 20 17.33 -7.49 25.73
C TYR A 20 16.14 -6.61 25.33
N ALA A 21 15.94 -5.48 26.01
CA ALA A 21 14.85 -4.55 25.71
C ALA A 21 14.97 -3.95 24.31
N TYR A 22 16.19 -3.67 23.85
CA TYR A 22 16.45 -3.23 22.48
C TYR A 22 16.06 -4.31 21.46
N HIS A 23 16.46 -5.56 21.70
CA HIS A 23 16.19 -6.66 20.77
C HIS A 23 14.71 -7.05 20.73
N GLU A 24 14.02 -6.99 21.86
CA GLU A 24 12.56 -7.18 21.93
C GLU A 24 11.83 -6.09 21.11
N LYS A 25 12.20 -4.83 21.30
CA LYS A 25 11.70 -3.70 20.49
C LYS A 25 11.99 -3.86 19.01
N GLU A 26 13.19 -4.31 18.66
CA GLU A 26 13.59 -4.56 17.28
C GLU A 26 12.73 -5.65 16.63
N ALA A 27 12.49 -6.76 17.35
CA ALA A 27 11.63 -7.83 16.90
C ALA A 27 10.16 -7.38 16.71
N GLU A 28 9.63 -6.56 17.61
CA GLU A 28 8.28 -5.98 17.46
C GLU A 28 8.17 -5.10 16.20
N VAL A 29 9.20 -4.28 15.91
CA VAL A 29 9.24 -3.43 14.71
C VAL A 29 9.36 -4.27 13.45
N GLU A 30 10.14 -5.35 13.46
CA GLU A 30 10.24 -6.27 12.32
C GLU A 30 8.92 -7.01 12.05
N ASP A 31 8.22 -7.46 13.09
CA ASP A 31 6.92 -8.10 12.95
C ASP A 31 5.86 -7.13 12.42
N ALA A 32 5.82 -5.90 12.94
CA ALA A 32 4.95 -4.84 12.44
C ALA A 32 5.22 -4.52 10.95
N LYS A 33 6.51 -4.41 10.57
CA LYS A 33 6.89 -4.26 9.16
C LYS A 33 6.36 -5.42 8.32
N ALA A 34 6.59 -6.66 8.75
CA ALA A 34 6.12 -7.84 8.02
C ALA A 34 4.60 -7.82 7.82
N GLY A 35 3.84 -7.42 8.85
CA GLY A 35 2.40 -7.20 8.77
C GLY A 35 2.01 -6.15 7.72
N LEU A 36 2.66 -4.99 7.74
CA LEU A 36 2.42 -3.91 6.76
C LEU A 36 2.76 -4.34 5.32
N PHE A 37 3.85 -5.08 5.14
CA PHE A 37 4.21 -5.67 3.85
C PHE A 37 3.14 -6.66 3.36
N ALA A 38 2.61 -7.49 4.25
CA ALA A 38 1.55 -8.44 3.91
C ALA A 38 0.24 -7.74 3.51
N VAL A 39 -0.20 -6.73 4.27
CA VAL A 39 -1.38 -5.92 3.94
C VAL A 39 -1.21 -5.23 2.60
N SER A 40 -0.06 -4.59 2.38
CA SER A 40 0.26 -3.92 1.11
C SER A 40 0.21 -4.91 -0.07
N ASN A 41 0.76 -6.11 0.11
CA ASN A 41 0.75 -7.16 -0.91
C ASN A 41 -0.68 -7.63 -1.25
N THR A 42 -1.52 -7.84 -0.24
CA THR A 42 -2.93 -8.21 -0.43
C THR A 42 -3.72 -7.10 -1.10
N ALA A 43 -3.49 -5.85 -0.71
CA ALA A 43 -4.15 -4.68 -1.29
C ALA A 43 -3.75 -4.48 -2.76
N LEU A 44 -2.46 -4.61 -3.08
CA LEU A 44 -1.97 -4.60 -4.46
C LEU A 44 -2.62 -5.72 -5.29
N TYR A 45 -2.60 -6.95 -4.79
CA TYR A 45 -3.23 -8.10 -5.46
C TYR A 45 -4.70 -7.85 -5.76
N CYS A 46 -5.46 -7.31 -4.79
CA CYS A 46 -6.87 -7.00 -4.95
C CYS A 46 -7.16 -6.02 -6.11
N MET A 47 -6.19 -5.19 -6.51
CA MET A 47 -6.34 -4.21 -7.60
C MET A 47 -5.75 -4.70 -8.94
N THR A 48 -5.13 -5.89 -8.98
CA THR A 48 -4.64 -6.50 -10.25
C THR A 48 -5.75 -7.01 -11.17
N ASP A 49 -7.01 -7.01 -10.73
CA ASP A 49 -8.16 -7.39 -11.54
C ASP A 49 -8.92 -6.17 -12.11
N MET A 50 -8.35 -4.96 -12.08
CA MET A 50 -9.00 -3.74 -12.60
C MET A 50 -9.39 -3.84 -14.09
N TYR A 51 -8.68 -4.65 -14.89
CA TYR A 51 -9.10 -5.00 -16.26
C TYR A 51 -10.54 -5.54 -16.34
N ALA A 52 -11.06 -6.13 -15.27
CA ALA A 52 -12.45 -6.59 -15.21
C ALA A 52 -13.45 -5.45 -15.46
N LEU A 53 -13.13 -4.20 -15.12
CA LEU A 53 -13.98 -3.05 -15.42
C LEU A 53 -14.21 -2.89 -16.91
N LYS A 54 -13.17 -3.05 -17.74
CA LYS A 54 -13.29 -3.02 -19.19
C LYS A 54 -14.30 -4.06 -19.67
N THR A 55 -14.13 -5.31 -19.24
CA THR A 55 -15.04 -6.40 -19.63
C THR A 55 -16.47 -6.14 -19.16
N MET A 56 -16.65 -5.61 -17.94
CA MET A 56 -17.97 -5.27 -17.42
C MET A 56 -18.64 -4.15 -18.23
N LEU A 57 -17.90 -3.10 -18.60
CA LEU A 57 -18.39 -2.00 -19.42
C LEU A 57 -18.74 -2.46 -20.85
N GLU A 58 -17.86 -3.24 -21.50
CA GLU A 58 -18.08 -3.79 -22.84
C GLU A 58 -19.31 -4.71 -22.93
N ASN A 59 -19.67 -5.37 -21.82
CA ASN A 59 -20.82 -6.26 -21.73
C ASN A 59 -22.05 -5.59 -21.09
N ASN A 60 -22.04 -4.26 -20.93
CA ASN A 60 -23.14 -3.49 -20.36
C ASN A 60 -23.61 -4.03 -19.00
N ALA A 61 -22.65 -4.30 -18.11
CA ALA A 61 -22.91 -4.69 -16.73
C ALA A 61 -23.83 -3.68 -16.02
N SER A 62 -24.58 -4.15 -15.03
CA SER A 62 -25.43 -3.27 -14.23
C SER A 62 -24.60 -2.25 -13.46
N GLU A 63 -25.19 -1.08 -13.24
CA GLU A 63 -24.60 -0.03 -12.38
C GLU A 63 -24.27 -0.58 -10.99
N GLU A 64 -25.13 -1.43 -10.43
CA GLU A 64 -24.91 -2.08 -9.13
C GLU A 64 -23.63 -2.93 -9.12
N LEU A 65 -23.35 -3.67 -10.19
CA LEU A 65 -22.13 -4.49 -10.28
C LEU A 65 -20.87 -3.63 -10.40
N ILE A 66 -20.91 -2.55 -11.19
CA ILE A 66 -19.78 -1.61 -11.27
C ILE A 66 -19.58 -0.88 -9.93
N ARG A 67 -20.66 -0.54 -9.24
CA ARG A 67 -20.63 0.08 -7.90
C ARG A 67 -19.99 -0.83 -6.87
N GLU A 68 -20.35 -2.11 -6.84
CA GLU A 68 -19.70 -3.12 -5.99
C GLU A 68 -18.20 -3.21 -6.31
N ARG A 69 -17.88 -3.32 -7.60
CA ARG A 69 -16.49 -3.51 -8.05
C ARG A 69 -15.60 -2.32 -7.70
N THR A 70 -16.06 -1.11 -7.99
CA THR A 70 -15.36 0.13 -7.62
C THR A 70 -15.26 0.28 -6.10
N GLY A 71 -16.29 -0.09 -5.34
CA GLY A 71 -16.24 -0.07 -3.88
C GLY A 71 -15.18 -0.99 -3.30
N ARG A 72 -15.00 -2.19 -3.88
CA ARG A 72 -13.90 -3.10 -3.52
C ARG A 72 -12.54 -2.48 -3.81
N TYR A 73 -12.37 -1.83 -4.96
CA TYR A 73 -11.11 -1.16 -5.30
C TYR A 73 -10.83 0.04 -4.40
N ALA A 74 -11.84 0.82 -4.03
CA ALA A 74 -11.71 1.90 -3.07
C ALA A 74 -11.16 1.38 -1.72
N HIS A 75 -11.74 0.29 -1.21
CA HIS A 75 -11.28 -0.32 0.04
C HIS A 75 -9.83 -0.82 -0.06
N CYS A 76 -9.49 -1.54 -1.13
CA CYS A 76 -8.14 -2.06 -1.31
C CYS A 76 -7.11 -0.93 -1.49
N ALA A 77 -7.44 0.13 -2.22
CA ALA A 77 -6.61 1.32 -2.35
C ALA A 77 -6.40 2.02 -1.00
N GLN A 78 -7.46 2.14 -0.17
CA GLN A 78 -7.35 2.70 1.18
C GLN A 78 -6.41 1.87 2.07
N MET A 79 -6.55 0.54 2.08
CA MET A 79 -5.68 -0.35 2.85
C MET A 79 -4.22 -0.23 2.42
N LEU A 80 -3.97 -0.09 1.11
CA LEU A 80 -2.62 0.14 0.59
C LEU A 80 -2.07 1.49 1.07
N ALA A 81 -2.89 2.56 1.02
CA ALA A 81 -2.49 3.88 1.46
C ALA A 81 -2.10 3.90 2.95
N GLU A 82 -2.90 3.28 3.82
CA GLU A 82 -2.63 3.22 5.27
C GLU A 82 -1.39 2.38 5.59
N ALA A 83 -1.21 1.25 4.91
CA ALA A 83 -0.04 0.41 5.13
C ALA A 83 1.26 1.07 4.66
N THR A 84 1.22 1.75 3.52
CA THR A 84 2.41 2.36 2.90
C THR A 84 2.83 3.66 3.57
N VAL A 85 1.90 4.48 4.10
CA VAL A 85 2.30 5.60 4.96
C VAL A 85 2.98 5.12 6.24
N SER A 86 2.49 4.02 6.82
CA SER A 86 3.12 3.42 8.01
C SER A 86 4.53 2.88 7.68
N LEU A 87 4.73 2.31 6.49
CA LEU A 87 6.06 1.89 6.03
C LEU A 87 6.99 3.08 5.83
N TYR A 88 6.49 4.19 5.28
CA TYR A 88 7.24 5.44 5.18
C TYR A 88 7.66 5.98 6.54
N ASP A 89 6.74 6.05 7.51
CA ASP A 89 7.04 6.53 8.87
C ASP A 89 8.14 5.70 9.56
N ILE A 90 8.32 4.44 9.14
CA ILE A 90 9.30 3.52 9.71
C ILE A 90 10.70 3.69 9.11
N ASN A 91 10.84 3.94 7.79
CA ASN A 91 12.15 3.97 7.12
C ASN A 91 12.45 5.21 6.28
N GLY A 92 11.46 6.09 6.06
CA GLY A 92 11.58 7.31 5.27
C GLY A 92 11.84 7.09 3.78
N GLU A 93 11.62 5.88 3.24
CA GLU A 93 11.87 5.62 1.83
C GLU A 93 10.73 6.16 0.95
N GLU A 94 11.05 7.10 0.06
CA GLU A 94 10.10 7.81 -0.81
C GLU A 94 9.21 6.88 -1.67
N LYS A 95 9.67 5.67 -2.00
CA LYS A 95 8.85 4.68 -2.70
C LYS A 95 7.55 4.36 -1.95
N TYR A 96 7.57 4.35 -0.61
CA TYR A 96 6.37 4.11 0.19
C TYR A 96 5.46 5.34 0.24
N TRP A 97 6.05 6.54 0.25
CA TRP A 97 5.28 7.79 0.16
C TRP A 97 4.58 7.93 -1.19
N ASN A 98 5.29 7.71 -2.29
CA ASN A 98 4.70 7.74 -3.63
C ASN A 98 3.56 6.72 -3.77
N LEU A 99 3.76 5.52 -3.24
CA LEU A 99 2.73 4.49 -3.26
C LEU A 99 1.53 4.87 -2.37
N HIS A 100 1.76 5.49 -1.22
CA HIS A 100 0.70 6.03 -0.36
C HIS A 100 -0.16 7.05 -1.09
N VAL A 101 0.47 8.07 -1.69
CA VAL A 101 -0.26 9.14 -2.37
C VAL A 101 -1.03 8.61 -3.59
N ALA A 102 -0.42 7.72 -4.36
CA ALA A 102 -1.09 7.07 -5.48
C ALA A 102 -2.33 6.26 -5.02
N ALA A 103 -2.16 5.46 -3.97
CA ALA A 103 -3.23 4.64 -3.41
C ALA A 103 -4.35 5.49 -2.78
N ALA A 104 -4.01 6.58 -2.09
CA ALA A 104 -4.99 7.51 -1.55
C ALA A 104 -5.80 8.20 -2.66
N THR A 105 -5.14 8.58 -3.76
CA THR A 105 -5.80 9.16 -4.95
C THR A 105 -6.77 8.16 -5.58
N LEU A 106 -6.36 6.90 -5.75
CA LEU A 106 -7.23 5.83 -6.23
C LEU A 106 -8.41 5.57 -5.30
N ALA A 107 -8.19 5.58 -3.98
CA ALA A 107 -9.25 5.37 -3.00
C ALA A 107 -10.33 6.47 -3.11
N VAL A 108 -9.92 7.72 -3.28
CA VAL A 108 -10.84 8.85 -3.52
C VAL A 108 -11.58 8.68 -4.85
N TYR A 109 -10.86 8.41 -5.93
CA TYR A 109 -11.45 8.21 -7.25
C TYR A 109 -12.51 7.10 -7.25
N PHE A 110 -12.18 5.92 -6.73
CA PHE A 110 -13.11 4.81 -6.68
C PHE A 110 -14.27 5.05 -5.72
N SER A 111 -14.04 5.76 -4.60
CA SER A 111 -15.13 6.18 -3.71
C SER A 111 -16.10 7.14 -4.41
N HIS A 112 -15.58 8.05 -5.24
CA HIS A 112 -16.39 8.93 -6.06
C HIS A 112 -17.22 8.13 -7.09
N ALA A 113 -16.59 7.21 -7.83
CA ALA A 113 -17.29 6.32 -8.75
C ALA A 113 -18.39 5.52 -8.03
N THR A 114 -18.10 4.95 -6.86
CA THR A 114 -19.07 4.23 -6.02
C THR A 114 -20.21 5.11 -5.53
N GLY A 115 -20.00 6.42 -5.37
CA GLY A 115 -21.00 7.39 -4.95
C GLY A 115 -21.80 8.05 -6.08
N SER A 116 -21.34 7.94 -7.33
CA SER A 116 -21.97 8.57 -8.51
C SER A 116 -23.38 8.04 -8.80
N GLU A 117 -24.19 8.84 -9.48
CA GLU A 117 -25.48 8.38 -10.01
C GLU A 117 -25.26 7.29 -11.07
N ASP A 118 -24.36 7.51 -12.03
CA ASP A 118 -23.90 6.49 -12.99
C ASP A 118 -22.41 6.15 -12.78
N PRO A 119 -22.08 5.05 -12.07
CA PRO A 119 -20.70 4.62 -11.86
C PRO A 119 -20.03 4.11 -13.14
N ARG A 120 -20.81 3.77 -14.18
CA ARG A 120 -20.26 3.30 -15.47
C ARG A 120 -19.63 4.45 -16.23
N GLU A 121 -20.26 5.62 -16.22
CA GLU A 121 -19.77 6.83 -16.89
C GLU A 121 -18.40 7.21 -16.34
N VAL A 122 -18.29 7.36 -15.01
CA VAL A 122 -17.02 7.68 -14.33
C VAL A 122 -15.92 6.68 -14.70
N ALA A 123 -16.22 5.37 -14.62
CA ALA A 123 -15.26 4.32 -14.96
C ALA A 123 -14.89 4.29 -16.45
N ALA A 124 -15.83 4.63 -17.35
CA ALA A 124 -15.60 4.64 -18.79
C ALA A 124 -14.75 5.84 -19.22
N GLU A 125 -14.95 7.01 -18.63
CA GLU A 125 -14.17 8.23 -18.92
C GLU A 125 -12.68 8.06 -18.67
N ASN A 126 -12.33 7.30 -17.62
CA ASN A 126 -10.94 7.08 -17.21
C ASN A 126 -10.41 5.70 -17.59
N LEU A 127 -11.12 4.93 -18.43
CA LEU A 127 -10.81 3.52 -18.63
C LEU A 127 -9.36 3.28 -19.06
N ASP A 128 -8.85 4.02 -20.04
CA ASP A 128 -7.48 3.84 -20.54
C ASP A 128 -6.41 4.13 -19.47
N VAL A 129 -6.65 5.15 -18.63
CA VAL A 129 -5.78 5.49 -17.50
C VAL A 129 -5.82 4.39 -16.45
N LEU A 130 -7.02 3.88 -16.11
CA LEU A 130 -7.20 2.78 -15.16
C LEU A 130 -6.50 1.48 -15.61
N LEU A 131 -6.49 1.18 -16.91
CA LEU A 131 -5.75 0.04 -17.45
C LEU A 131 -4.23 0.23 -17.31
N SER A 132 -3.74 1.44 -17.56
CA SER A 132 -2.32 1.76 -17.37
C SER A 132 -1.90 1.68 -15.89
N ILE A 133 -2.78 2.13 -14.98
CA ILE A 133 -2.60 2.00 -13.53
C ILE A 133 -2.60 0.51 -13.14
N GLU A 134 -3.49 -0.31 -13.70
CA GLU A 134 -3.48 -1.76 -13.46
C GLU A 134 -2.15 -2.38 -13.82
N ASP A 135 -1.62 -2.09 -15.01
CA ASP A 135 -0.36 -2.66 -15.49
C ASP A 135 0.80 -2.33 -14.52
N GLU A 136 0.86 -1.08 -14.03
CA GLU A 136 1.87 -0.65 -13.07
C GLU A 136 1.64 -1.23 -11.66
N ILE A 137 0.40 -1.34 -11.19
CA ILE A 137 0.06 -2.04 -9.93
C ILE A 137 0.48 -3.52 -10.02
N SER A 138 0.19 -4.19 -11.13
CA SER A 138 0.57 -5.57 -11.40
C SER A 138 2.09 -5.75 -11.43
N ARG A 139 2.82 -4.77 -11.96
CA ARG A 139 4.29 -4.72 -11.93
C ARG A 139 4.82 -4.54 -10.49
N ILE A 140 4.25 -3.61 -9.72
CA ILE A 140 4.62 -3.37 -8.32
C ILE A 140 4.30 -4.60 -7.47
N TYR A 141 3.13 -5.21 -7.61
CA TYR A 141 2.74 -6.43 -6.90
C TYR A 141 3.77 -7.55 -7.07
N ARG A 142 4.19 -7.83 -8.32
CA ARG A 142 5.22 -8.83 -8.61
C ARG A 142 6.57 -8.47 -7.97
N ALA A 143 6.96 -7.20 -8.02
CA ALA A 143 8.21 -6.73 -7.40
C ALA A 143 8.15 -6.73 -5.86
N TRP A 144 6.97 -6.49 -5.28
CA TRP A 144 6.72 -6.40 -3.84
C TRP A 144 7.04 -7.71 -3.14
N GLY A 145 6.51 -8.82 -3.66
CA GLY A 145 6.80 -10.16 -3.15
C GLY A 145 8.27 -10.57 -3.23
N MET A 146 9.07 -9.90 -4.06
CA MET A 146 10.52 -10.13 -4.21
C MET A 146 11.39 -9.11 -3.47
N GLY A 147 10.78 -8.10 -2.83
CA GLY A 147 11.53 -7.00 -2.20
C GLY A 147 12.23 -6.06 -3.19
N ASN A 148 11.83 -6.06 -4.47
CA ASN A 148 12.50 -5.36 -5.57
C ASN A 148 11.72 -4.15 -6.09
N VAL A 149 10.84 -3.57 -5.27
CA VAL A 149 10.08 -2.36 -5.63
C VAL A 149 11.03 -1.18 -5.66
N THR A 150 11.08 -0.50 -6.80
CA THR A 150 11.92 0.69 -7.00
C THR A 150 11.09 1.96 -6.86
N GLU A 151 11.78 3.07 -6.57
CA GLU A 151 11.16 4.40 -6.55
C GLU A 151 10.50 4.72 -7.89
N ASP A 152 11.19 4.46 -9.02
CA ASP A 152 10.66 4.68 -10.37
C ASP A 152 9.30 4.01 -10.62
N MET A 153 9.08 2.78 -10.12
CA MET A 153 7.79 2.09 -10.25
C MET A 153 6.68 2.88 -9.54
N THR A 154 6.94 3.25 -8.28
CA THR A 154 5.96 3.96 -7.45
C THR A 154 5.73 5.40 -7.92
N SER A 155 6.76 6.06 -8.45
CA SER A 155 6.66 7.39 -9.07
C SER A 155 5.85 7.35 -10.36
N ASN A 156 6.03 6.31 -11.18
CA ASN A 156 5.21 6.12 -12.38
C ASN A 156 3.74 5.91 -12.01
N LEU A 157 3.45 5.05 -11.04
CA LEU A 157 2.07 4.86 -10.55
C LEU A 157 1.49 6.17 -10.02
N PHE A 158 2.24 6.90 -9.20
CA PHE A 158 1.83 8.23 -8.71
C PHE A 158 1.45 9.15 -9.86
N ASN A 159 2.30 9.30 -10.87
CA ASN A 159 2.03 10.16 -12.03
C ASN A 159 0.76 9.71 -12.78
N LEU A 160 0.58 8.41 -13.04
CA LEU A 160 -0.61 7.88 -13.69
C LEU A 160 -1.90 8.23 -12.91
N THR A 161 -1.86 8.16 -11.57
CA THR A 161 -3.03 8.52 -10.75
C THR A 161 -3.37 10.01 -10.79
N GLN A 162 -2.42 10.89 -11.14
CA GLN A 162 -2.70 12.32 -11.35
C GLN A 162 -3.42 12.61 -12.67
N GLU A 163 -3.48 11.64 -13.58
CA GLU A 163 -4.20 11.77 -14.86
C GLU A 163 -5.69 11.44 -14.75
N LEU A 164 -6.13 10.90 -13.60
CA LEU A 164 -7.54 10.61 -13.35
C LEU A 164 -8.36 11.90 -13.28
N SER A 165 -9.47 11.94 -14.03
CA SER A 165 -10.50 12.98 -13.92
C SER A 165 -11.58 12.59 -12.91
N TRP A 166 -12.13 13.59 -12.23
CA TRP A 166 -13.24 13.48 -11.28
C TRP A 166 -14.14 14.71 -11.36
#